data_AF-A0A925MDP2-F1
#
_entry.id   AF-A0A925MDP2-F1
#
_cell.length_a   1.000
_cell.length_b   1.000
_cell.length_c   1.000
_cell.angle_alpha   90.00
_cell.angle_beta   90.00
_cell.angle_gamma   90.00
#
_symmetry.space_group_name_H-M   'P 1'
#
loop_
_entity.id
_entity.type
_entity.pdbx_description
1 polymer ?
#
loop_
_entity_poly.entity_id
_entity_poly.type
_entity_poly.pdbx_seq_one_letter_code
_entity_poly.pdbx_strand_id
1 'polypeptide(L)' 'MNRDLHPIDGARYLLERTHELDDGLRAEYRAAIYTRDAEFAVTATLEDNGRVELPPTGAPAELQARLTTIAKLVARDAG' A
#
# COMPACT_ATOMS: atom_id res chain seq x y z
N MET A 1 23.73 11.93 21.07
CA MET A 1 23.00 10.66 20.90
C MET A 1 22.47 10.66 19.47
N ASN A 2 23.23 10.09 18.54
CA ASN A 2 22.87 10.05 17.13
C ASN A 2 21.75 9.01 16.99
N ARG A 3 20.51 9.44 16.82
CA ARG A 3 19.46 8.55 16.34
C ARG A 3 19.77 8.34 14.86
N ASP A 4 20.29 7.18 14.51
CA ASP A 4 20.26 6.71 13.13
C ASP A 4 18.79 6.78 12.69
N LEU A 5 18.43 7.84 11.97
CA LEU A 5 17.13 8.01 11.36
C LEU A 5 17.05 6.91 10.30
N HIS A 6 16.41 5.79 10.63
CA HIS A 6 16.10 4.84 9.60
C HIS A 6 15.20 5.57 8.58
N PRO A 7 15.40 5.39 7.27
CA PRO A 7 14.57 6.06 6.24
C PRO A 7 13.06 5.82 6.40
N ILE A 8 12.70 4.82 7.21
CA ILE A 8 11.33 4.42 7.53
C ILE A 8 10.71 5.18 8.72
N ASP A 9 11.51 5.87 9.54
CA ASP A 9 11.06 6.63 10.70
C ASP A 9 10.26 7.86 10.23
N GLY A 10 8.94 7.67 10.07
CA GLY A 10 8.01 8.71 9.62
C GLY A 10 7.33 8.41 8.27
N ALA A 11 7.52 7.24 7.68
CA ALA A 11 6.81 6.85 6.47
C ALA A 11 5.29 6.71 6.73
N ARG A 12 4.47 7.30 5.86
CA ARG A 12 3.00 7.18 5.88
C ARG A 12 2.54 6.33 4.71
N TYR A 13 1.55 5.48 4.97
CA TYR A 13 0.97 4.59 3.96
C TYR A 13 -0.46 5.01 3.71
N LEU A 14 -0.84 5.07 2.44
CA LEU A 14 -2.18 5.37 1.98
C LEU A 14 -2.68 4.24 1.10
N LEU A 15 -3.90 3.79 1.36
CA LEU A 15 -4.71 2.98 0.47
C LEU A 15 -6.06 3.67 0.34
N GLU A 16 -6.24 4.39 -0.76
CA GLU A 16 -7.47 5.12 -1.03
C GLU A 16 -8.22 4.39 -2.15
N ARG A 17 -9.43 3.93 -1.85
CA ARG A 17 -10.29 3.28 -2.86
C ARG A 17 -10.68 4.32 -3.90
N THR A 18 -10.34 4.07 -5.16
CA THR A 18 -10.65 4.96 -6.28
C THR A 18 -11.84 4.49 -7.09
N HIS A 19 -12.01 3.18 -7.25
CA HIS A 19 -13.13 2.57 -7.96
C HIS A 19 -13.53 1.24 -7.33
N GLU A 20 -14.81 0.92 -7.44
CA GLU A 20 -15.31 -0.44 -7.27
C GLU A 20 -15.44 -1.10 -8.64
N LEU A 21 -15.12 -2.38 -8.68
CA LEU A 21 -15.15 -3.22 -9.87
C LEU A 21 -15.98 -4.47 -9.56
N ASP A 22 -16.48 -5.12 -10.60
CA ASP A 22 -17.12 -6.44 -10.51
C ASP A 22 -18.17 -6.54 -9.38
N ASP A 23 -19.04 -5.53 -9.27
CA ASP A 23 -20.12 -5.43 -8.26
C ASP A 23 -19.63 -5.51 -6.79
N GLY A 24 -18.42 -4.99 -6.53
CA GLY A 24 -17.84 -4.93 -5.20
C GLY A 24 -16.93 -6.10 -4.83
N LEU A 25 -16.81 -7.12 -5.70
CA LEU A 25 -15.87 -8.23 -5.51
C LEU A 25 -14.41 -7.78 -5.60
N ARG A 26 -14.16 -6.69 -6.33
CA ARG A 26 -12.82 -6.12 -6.54
C ARG A 26 -12.88 -4.61 -6.41
N ALA A 27 -11.79 -4.00 -6.00
CA ALA A 27 -11.67 -2.56 -5.93
C ALA A 27 -10.27 -2.10 -6.31
N GLU A 28 -10.20 -0.99 -7.04
CA GLU A 28 -8.96 -0.29 -7.33
C GLU A 28 -8.63 0.67 -6.20
N TYR A 29 -7.36 0.69 -5.82
CA TYR A 29 -6.82 1.57 -4.81
C TYR A 29 -5.63 2.34 -5.36
N ARG A 30 -5.58 3.63 -5.03
CA ARG A 30 -4.33 4.38 -5.04
C ARG A 30 -3.53 3.96 -3.82
N ALA A 31 -2.43 3.25 -4.04
CA ALA A 31 -1.51 2.81 -3.00
C ALA A 31 -0.27 3.71 -3.00
N ALA A 32 -0.05 4.44 -1.91
CA ALA A 32 1.06 5.39 -1.82
C ALA A 32 1.87 5.26 -0.52
N ILE A 33 3.18 5.49 -0.64
CA ILE A 33 4.14 5.57 0.46
C ILE A 33 4.73 6.98 0.43
N TYR A 34 4.49 7.73 1.50
CA TYR A 34 5.06 9.05 1.69
C TYR A 34 6.21 8.96 2.69
N THR A 35 7.41 9.34 2.28
CA THR A 35 8.54 9.55 3.20
C THR A 35 8.79 11.05 3.35
N ARG A 36 9.86 11.42 4.07
CA ARG A 36 10.27 12.82 4.17
C ARG A 36 10.64 13.42 2.81
N ASP A 37 11.29 12.62 1.97
CA ASP A 37 12.01 13.10 0.78
C ASP A 37 11.38 12.63 -0.54
N ALA A 38 10.44 11.67 -0.49
CA ALA A 38 9.87 11.06 -1.68
C ALA A 38 8.42 10.58 -1.48
N GLU A 39 7.73 10.43 -2.61
CA GLU A 39 6.45 9.74 -2.74
C GLU A 39 6.60 8.59 -3.73
N PHE A 40 6.09 7.43 -3.36
CA PHE A 40 6.02 6.25 -4.21
C PHE A 40 4.56 5.82 -4.33
N ALA A 41 3.97 5.95 -5.50
CA ALA A 41 2.55 5.68 -5.71
C ALA A 41 2.33 4.74 -6.90
N VAL A 42 1.39 3.81 -6.74
CA VAL A 42 0.93 2.87 -7.78
C VAL A 42 -0.56 2.63 -7.64
N THR A 43 -1.19 2.14 -8.70
CA THR A 43 -2.53 1.56 -8.63
C THR A 43 -2.41 0.10 -8.19
N ALA A 44 -3.21 -0.29 -7.20
CA ALA A 44 -3.33 -1.65 -6.72
C ALA A 44 -4.77 -2.14 -6.87
N THR A 45 -4.96 -3.43 -7.10
CA THR A 45 -6.28 -4.06 -7.11
C THR A 45 -6.38 -5.03 -5.94
N LEU A 46 -7.41 -4.87 -5.12
CA LEU A 46 -7.68 -5.73 -3.97
C LEU A 46 -9.02 -6.45 -4.22
N GLU A 47 -9.06 -7.73 -3.87
CA GLU A 47 -10.25 -8.57 -3.97
C GLU A 47 -10.73 -8.98 -2.56
N ASP A 48 -12.03 -9.19 -2.40
CA ASP A 48 -12.67 -9.60 -1.14
C ASP A 48 -12.17 -10.94 -0.57
N ASN A 49 -11.67 -11.81 -1.45
CA ASN A 49 -11.04 -13.09 -1.11
C ASN A 49 -9.63 -12.92 -0.49
N GLY A 50 -9.15 -11.67 -0.31
CA GLY A 50 -7.85 -11.35 0.23
C GLY A 50 -6.70 -11.36 -0.78
N ARG A 51 -6.98 -11.57 -2.08
CA ARG A 51 -5.99 -11.43 -3.16
C ARG A 51 -5.65 -9.97 -3.38
N VAL A 52 -4.37 -9.72 -3.64
CA VAL A 52 -3.83 -8.38 -3.85
C VAL A 52 -2.91 -8.39 -5.06
N GLU A 53 -3.20 -7.51 -6.01
CA GLU A 53 -2.34 -7.18 -7.14
C GLU A 53 -1.73 -5.80 -6.88
N LEU A 54 -0.52 -5.81 -6.32
CA LEU A 54 0.24 -4.59 -6.00
C LEU A 54 1.55 -4.59 -6.79
N PRO A 55 1.69 -3.73 -7.82
CA PRO A 55 2.95 -3.57 -8.55
C PRO A 55 4.09 -3.04 -7.65
N PRO A 56 5.35 -3.21 -8.07
CA PRO A 56 6.49 -2.56 -7.41
C PRO A 56 6.32 -1.04 -7.43
N THR A 57 6.41 -0.40 -6.26
CA THR A 57 6.30 1.07 -6.14
C THR A 57 7.59 1.82 -6.49
N GLY A 58 8.71 1.11 -6.58
CA GLY A 58 10.05 1.71 -6.63
C GLY A 58 10.59 2.16 -5.27
N ALA A 59 9.82 1.99 -4.19
CA ALA A 59 10.28 2.26 -2.84
C ALA A 59 11.31 1.22 -2.37
N PRO A 60 12.12 1.55 -1.34
CA PRO A 60 12.92 0.57 -0.61
C PRO A 60 12.13 -0.69 -0.24
N ALA A 61 12.78 -1.86 -0.35
CA ALA A 61 12.14 -3.17 -0.22
C ALA A 61 11.34 -3.34 1.08
N GLU A 62 11.84 -2.78 2.18
CA GLU A 62 11.15 -2.81 3.47
C GLU A 62 9.82 -2.02 3.46
N LEU A 63 9.82 -0.84 2.83
CA LEU A 63 8.62 -0.02 2.69
C LEU A 63 7.59 -0.71 1.77
N GLN A 64 8.05 -1.32 0.67
CA GLN A 64 7.23 -2.13 -0.23
C GLN A 64 6.61 -3.32 0.51
N ALA A 65 7.39 -4.04 1.31
CA ALA A 65 6.91 -5.19 2.07
C ALA A 65 5.83 -4.79 3.11
N ARG A 66 6.01 -3.63 3.76
CA ARG A 66 5.02 -3.10 4.69
C ARG A 66 3.72 -2.68 3.99
N LEU A 67 3.80 -1.95 2.86
CA LEU A 67 2.61 -1.62 2.05
C LEU A 67 1.87 -2.89 1.61
N THR A 68 2.60 -3.91 1.14
CA THR A 68 2.02 -5.19 0.72
C THR A 68 1.28 -5.87 1.87
N THR A 69 1.83 -5.81 3.09
CA THR A 69 1.17 -6.35 4.29
C THR A 69 -0.12 -5.60 4.59
N ILE A 70 -0.10 -4.28 4.56
CA ILE A 70 -1.30 -3.45 4.80
C ILE A 70 -2.38 -3.75 3.74
N ALA A 71 -2.01 -3.82 2.46
CA ALA A 71 -2.95 -4.12 1.38
C ALA A 71 -3.63 -5.50 1.57
N LYS A 72 -2.88 -6.51 2.02
CA LYS A 72 -3.44 -7.84 2.33
C LYS A 72 -4.40 -7.82 3.53
N LEU A 73 -4.14 -6.98 4.53
CA LEU A 73 -5.05 -6.82 5.67
C LEU A 73 -6.35 -6.14 5.23
N VAL A 74 -6.25 -5.07 4.44
CA VAL A 74 -7.42 -4.36 3.90
C VAL A 74 -8.26 -5.27 3.01
N ALA A 75 -7.63 -6.06 2.13
CA ALA A 75 -8.35 -6.98 1.25
C ALA A 75 -9.14 -8.06 2.02
N ARG A 76 -8.65 -8.49 3.19
CA ARG A 76 -9.33 -9.50 4.03
C ARG A 76 -10.48 -8.93 4.86
N ASP A 77 -10.41 -7.66 5.24
CA ASP A 77 -11.46 -6.98 6.03
C ASP A 77 -12.61 -6.50 5.14
N ALA A 78 -12.39 -6.42 3.82
CA ALA A 78 -13.39 -5.99 2.85
C ALA A 78 -14.43 -7.06 2.48
N GLY A 79 -14.26 -8.32 2.93
CA GLY A 79 -15.14 -9.46 2.64
C GLY A 79 -16.05 -9.89 3.79
#